data_AF-A0A353RS90-F1
#
_entry.id   AF-A0A353RS90-F1
#
_cell.length_a   1.000
_cell.length_b   1.000
_cell.length_c   1.000
_cell.angle_alpha   90.00
_cell.angle_beta   90.00
_cell.angle_gamma   90.00
#
_symmetry.space_group_name_H-M   'P 1'
#
loop_
_entity.id
_entity.type
_entity.pdbx_description
1 polymer ?
#
loop_
_entity_poly.entity_id
_entity_poly.type
_entity_poly.pdbx_seq_one_letter_code
_entity_poly.pdbx_strand_id
1 'polypeptide(L)'
;SLEIFPPKKDSSYNTIYNTLLRLRGIPADFISVTYGAGGSQAQRDKTIEIASLILTTYHIEPVAHLTCVGLDRAEVIDTLERLKANQVQNIMVLRGDITPSMTPKEDFKHASDLAAFIKQYDSRFNLLGACYPEGHYQAESLEQDIENLKIKIDSGVDHLVT
;
A
#
# COMPACT_ATOMS: atom_id res chain seq x y z
N SER A 1 -3.39 8.96 12.20
CA SER A 1 -3.82 7.74 11.45
C SER A 1 -3.53 6.49 12.28
N LEU A 2 -4.00 5.33 11.81
CA LEU A 2 -3.68 4.02 12.38
C LEU A 2 -3.24 3.08 11.25
N GLU A 3 -2.44 2.06 11.56
CA GLU A 3 -2.08 0.99 10.62
C GLU A 3 -2.51 -0.37 11.18
N ILE A 4 -3.09 -1.21 10.33
CA ILE A 4 -3.48 -2.57 10.69
C ILE A 4 -2.96 -3.60 9.69
N PHE A 5 -2.74 -4.82 10.21
CA PHE A 5 -2.23 -5.94 9.43
C PHE A 5 -3.35 -6.94 9.15
N PRO A 6 -3.52 -7.41 7.90
CA PRO A 6 -4.43 -8.50 7.63
C PRO A 6 -4.13 -9.72 8.51
N PRO A 7 -5.16 -10.46 8.95
CA PRO A 7 -4.97 -11.61 9.82
C PRO A 7 -4.23 -12.71 9.05
N LYS A 8 -3.38 -13.45 9.78
CA LYS A 8 -2.70 -14.63 9.24
C LYS A 8 -3.71 -15.62 8.67
N LYS A 9 -3.25 -16.51 7.77
CA LYS A 9 -4.13 -17.44 7.03
C LYS A 9 -4.97 -18.35 7.93
N ASP A 10 -4.44 -18.70 9.10
CA ASP A 10 -5.04 -19.53 10.15
C ASP A 10 -5.90 -18.74 11.15
N SER A 11 -5.91 -17.42 11.06
CA SER A 11 -6.61 -16.53 11.98
C SER A 11 -7.98 -16.12 11.44
N SER A 12 -8.98 -16.06 12.31
CA SER A 12 -10.33 -15.63 11.95
C SER A 12 -10.36 -14.16 11.53
N TYR A 13 -11.17 -13.84 10.52
CA TYR A 13 -11.51 -12.45 10.16
C TYR A 13 -12.11 -11.67 11.32
N ASN A 14 -12.78 -12.33 12.27
CA ASN A 14 -13.34 -11.70 13.47
C ASN A 14 -12.29 -10.94 14.29
N THR A 15 -11.01 -11.30 14.18
CA THR A 15 -9.92 -10.57 14.83
C THR A 15 -9.84 -9.12 14.33
N ILE A 16 -10.04 -8.87 13.03
CA ILE A 16 -10.05 -7.52 12.47
C ILE A 16 -11.28 -6.75 12.92
N TYR A 17 -12.47 -7.36 12.84
CA TYR A 17 -13.71 -6.74 13.32
C TYR A 17 -13.59 -6.34 14.80
N ASN A 18 -13.12 -7.25 15.66
CA ASN A 18 -12.94 -6.96 17.08
C ASN A 18 -11.89 -5.87 17.33
N THR A 19 -10.81 -5.85 16.54
CA THR A 19 -9.77 -4.81 16.64
C THR A 19 -10.34 -3.46 16.26
N LEU A 20 -10.96 -3.36 15.09
CA LEU A 20 -11.55 -2.12 14.61
C LEU A 20 -12.67 -1.63 15.55
N LEU A 21 -13.50 -2.53 16.12
CA LEU A 21 -14.49 -2.19 17.14
C LEU A 21 -13.87 -1.56 18.39
N ARG A 22 -12.71 -2.07 18.84
CA ARG A 22 -11.98 -1.52 20.00
C ARG A 22 -11.32 -0.17 19.70
N LEU A 23 -11.01 0.09 18.43
CA LEU A 23 -10.46 1.37 17.97
C LEU A 23 -11.55 2.44 17.77
N ARG A 24 -12.84 2.06 17.89
CA ARG A 24 -13.96 3.00 17.79
C ARG A 24 -13.83 4.11 18.83
N GLY A 25 -13.87 5.35 18.36
CA GLY A 25 -13.75 6.55 19.20
C GLY A 25 -12.37 7.22 19.15
N ILE A 26 -11.36 6.58 18.54
CA ILE A 26 -10.12 7.27 18.18
C ILE A 26 -10.40 8.11 16.92
N PRO A 27 -10.17 9.44 16.95
CA PRO A 27 -10.39 10.32 15.80
C PRO A 27 -9.24 10.16 14.80
N ALA A 28 -9.19 9.03 14.09
CA ALA A 28 -8.19 8.79 13.06
C ALA A 28 -8.66 9.36 11.71
N ASP A 29 -7.81 10.16 11.06
CA ASP A 29 -8.11 10.70 9.72
C ASP A 29 -8.17 9.60 8.64
N PHE A 30 -7.31 8.59 8.78
CA PHE A 30 -7.30 7.41 7.92
C PHE A 30 -6.76 6.18 8.67
N ILE A 31 -7.08 4.99 8.13
CA ILE A 31 -6.50 3.72 8.56
C ILE A 31 -5.84 3.04 7.35
N SER A 32 -4.54 2.75 7.46
CA SER A 32 -3.83 1.96 6.47
C SER A 32 -3.97 0.47 6.72
N VAL A 33 -4.07 -0.31 5.64
CA VAL A 33 -4.11 -1.77 5.67
C VAL A 33 -2.87 -2.28 4.97
N THR A 34 -2.04 -3.00 5.71
CA THR A 34 -0.76 -3.46 5.18
C THR A 34 -0.93 -4.56 4.15
N TYR A 35 0.09 -4.66 3.31
CA TYR A 35 0.22 -5.64 2.26
C TYR A 35 1.19 -6.71 2.73
N GLY A 36 0.79 -7.98 2.67
CA GLY A 36 1.65 -9.08 3.11
C GLY A 36 2.89 -9.23 2.23
N ALA A 37 4.06 -9.43 2.86
CA ALA A 37 5.32 -9.67 2.16
C ALA A 37 5.19 -10.81 1.13
N GLY A 38 5.68 -10.57 -0.09
CA GLY A 38 5.60 -11.52 -1.21
C GLY A 38 4.35 -11.41 -2.09
N GLY A 39 3.35 -10.61 -1.69
CA GLY A 39 2.31 -10.13 -2.57
C GLY A 39 1.44 -11.16 -3.27
N SER A 40 1.15 -12.29 -2.62
CA SER A 40 0.23 -13.27 -3.18
C SER A 40 -1.16 -12.67 -3.44
N GLN A 41 -1.85 -13.15 -4.48
CA GLN A 41 -3.22 -12.72 -4.79
C GLN A 41 -4.13 -12.75 -3.55
N ALA A 42 -4.07 -13.82 -2.75
CA ALA A 42 -4.88 -13.94 -1.54
C ALA A 42 -4.62 -12.83 -0.49
N GLN A 43 -3.39 -12.31 -0.41
CA GLN A 43 -3.08 -11.17 0.47
C GLN A 43 -3.59 -9.85 -0.11
N ARG A 44 -3.55 -9.68 -1.44
CA ARG A 44 -4.15 -8.52 -2.12
C ARG A 44 -5.64 -8.43 -1.83
N ASP A 45 -6.33 -9.55 -2.03
CA ASP A 45 -7.77 -9.69 -1.83
C ASP A 45 -8.18 -9.32 -0.41
N LYS A 46 -7.44 -9.83 0.59
CA LYS A 46 -7.65 -9.49 2.00
C LYS A 46 -7.47 -8.00 2.29
N THR A 47 -6.44 -7.39 1.70
CA THR A 47 -6.16 -5.95 1.89
C THR A 47 -7.32 -5.12 1.36
N ILE A 48 -7.81 -5.43 0.17
CA ILE A 48 -8.95 -4.75 -0.46
C ILE A 48 -10.24 -4.95 0.36
N GLU A 49 -10.51 -6.17 0.80
CA GLU A 49 -11.68 -6.51 1.62
C GLU A 49 -11.69 -5.72 2.94
N ILE A 50 -10.55 -5.69 3.64
CA ILE A 50 -10.42 -4.96 4.92
C ILE A 50 -10.52 -3.45 4.69
N ALA A 51 -9.91 -2.91 3.63
CA ALA A 51 -10.02 -1.51 3.27
C ALA A 51 -11.48 -1.10 3.00
N SER A 52 -12.22 -1.93 2.26
CA SER A 52 -13.66 -1.76 2.02
C SER A 52 -14.47 -1.80 3.32
N LEU A 53 -14.13 -2.71 4.23
CA LEU A 53 -14.76 -2.83 5.54
C LEU A 53 -14.57 -1.58 6.41
N ILE A 54 -13.34 -1.03 6.43
CA ILE A 54 -13.03 0.21 7.16
C ILE A 54 -13.94 1.34 6.69
N LEU A 55 -14.05 1.52 5.37
CA LEU A 55 -14.89 2.57 4.79
C LEU A 55 -16.38 2.36 5.12
N THR A 56 -16.89 1.16 4.90
CA THR A 56 -18.33 0.85 5.00
C THR A 56 -18.84 0.74 6.43
N THR A 57 -18.02 0.24 7.36
CA THR A 57 -18.44 -0.03 8.75
C THR A 57 -17.96 1.04 9.73
N TYR A 58 -16.76 1.60 9.51
CA TYR A 58 -16.17 2.57 10.42
C TYR A 58 -16.25 4.00 9.90
N HIS A 59 -16.58 4.19 8.62
CA HIS A 59 -16.68 5.51 7.98
C HIS A 59 -15.39 6.32 8.15
N ILE A 60 -14.25 5.64 8.13
CA ILE A 60 -12.91 6.23 8.15
C ILE A 60 -12.28 5.98 6.77
N GLU A 61 -11.47 6.91 6.32
CA GLU A 61 -10.80 6.80 5.03
C GLU A 61 -9.77 5.64 5.04
N PRO A 62 -9.88 4.66 4.13
CA PRO A 62 -8.90 3.58 4.05
C PRO A 62 -7.71 3.96 3.15
N VAL A 63 -6.53 3.45 3.51
CA VAL A 63 -5.33 3.47 2.65
C VAL A 63 -4.88 2.02 2.42
N ALA A 64 -4.97 1.53 1.18
CA ALA A 64 -4.51 0.19 0.85
C ALA A 64 -3.01 0.20 0.51
N HIS A 65 -2.21 -0.66 1.14
CA HIS A 65 -0.82 -0.84 0.73
C HIS A 65 -0.75 -1.64 -0.57
N LEU A 66 0.20 -1.26 -1.44
CA LEU A 66 0.50 -1.98 -2.68
C LEU A 66 2.02 -1.98 -2.91
N THR A 67 2.62 -3.17 -2.94
CA THR A 67 4.06 -3.33 -3.23
C THR A 67 4.29 -3.66 -4.70
N CYS A 68 5.30 -3.07 -5.32
CA CYS A 68 5.53 -3.22 -6.75
C CYS A 68 6.39 -4.44 -7.16
N VAL A 69 7.35 -4.86 -6.34
CA VAL A 69 8.21 -6.01 -6.71
C VAL A 69 7.39 -7.30 -6.76
N GLY A 70 7.57 -8.05 -7.85
CA GLY A 70 6.85 -9.30 -8.10
C GLY A 70 5.46 -9.13 -8.74
N LEU A 71 5.07 -7.89 -9.10
CA LEU A 71 3.86 -7.61 -9.88
C LEU A 71 4.18 -7.22 -11.32
N ASP A 72 3.32 -7.60 -12.25
CA ASP A 72 3.28 -7.02 -13.60
C ASP A 72 2.17 -5.97 -13.72
N ARG A 73 2.16 -5.25 -14.85
CA ARG A 73 1.14 -4.23 -15.14
C ARG A 73 -0.29 -4.78 -15.10
N ALA A 74 -0.51 -6.02 -15.53
CA ALA A 74 -1.86 -6.60 -15.57
C ALA A 74 -2.39 -6.87 -14.15
N GLU A 75 -1.54 -7.39 -13.26
CA GLU A 75 -1.89 -7.58 -11.84
C GLU A 75 -2.12 -6.26 -11.10
N VAL A 76 -1.34 -5.23 -11.41
CA VAL A 76 -1.58 -3.88 -10.85
C VAL A 76 -2.93 -3.35 -11.34
N ILE A 77 -3.23 -3.44 -12.65
CA ILE A 77 -4.53 -3.02 -13.20
C ILE A 77 -5.69 -3.76 -12.54
N ASP A 78 -5.61 -5.09 -12.40
CA ASP A 78 -6.64 -5.88 -11.68
C ASP A 78 -6.85 -5.35 -10.25
N THR A 79 -5.76 -5.08 -9.55
CA THR A 79 -5.80 -4.54 -8.19
C THR A 79 -6.47 -3.15 -8.15
N LEU A 80 -6.13 -2.25 -9.06
CA LEU A 80 -6.70 -0.91 -9.14
C LEU A 80 -8.21 -0.94 -9.42
N GLU A 81 -8.64 -1.78 -10.37
CA GLU A 81 -10.07 -1.94 -10.68
C GLU A 81 -10.86 -2.47 -9.48
N ARG A 82 -10.27 -3.40 -8.72
CA ARG A 82 -10.90 -3.95 -7.52
C ARG A 82 -10.95 -2.95 -6.36
N LEU A 83 -9.91 -2.15 -6.16
CA LEU A 83 -9.91 -1.05 -5.19
C LEU A 83 -11.02 -0.05 -5.53
N LYS A 84 -11.13 0.32 -6.80
CA LYS A 84 -12.16 1.23 -7.30
C LYS A 84 -13.57 0.69 -7.15
N ALA A 85 -13.78 -0.60 -7.44
CA ALA A 85 -15.06 -1.28 -7.21
C ALA A 85 -15.46 -1.29 -5.71
N ASN A 86 -14.47 -1.21 -4.81
CA ASN A 86 -14.65 -1.10 -3.36
C ASN A 86 -14.57 0.35 -2.85
N GLN A 87 -14.57 1.35 -3.73
CA GLN A 87 -14.50 2.77 -3.40
C GLN A 87 -13.24 3.18 -2.62
N VAL A 88 -12.16 2.40 -2.69
CA VAL A 88 -10.87 2.72 -2.08
C VAL A 88 -10.04 3.53 -3.08
N GLN A 89 -9.68 4.76 -2.72
CA GLN A 89 -8.97 5.69 -3.61
C GLN A 89 -7.56 6.06 -3.13
N ASN A 90 -7.19 5.72 -1.90
CA ASN A 90 -5.86 6.01 -1.35
C ASN A 90 -4.99 4.76 -1.34
N ILE A 91 -3.79 4.88 -1.90
CA ILE A 91 -2.86 3.78 -2.05
C ILE A 91 -1.52 4.17 -1.45
N MET A 92 -1.00 3.37 -0.53
CA MET A 92 0.38 3.45 -0.07
C MET A 92 1.26 2.64 -1.02
N VAL A 93 1.96 3.34 -1.92
CA VAL A 93 2.85 2.71 -2.91
C VAL A 93 4.20 2.41 -2.30
N LEU A 94 4.58 1.15 -2.36
CA LEU A 94 5.80 0.63 -1.76
C LEU A 94 6.57 -0.17 -2.79
N ARG A 95 7.89 -0.28 -2.62
CA ARG A 95 8.65 -1.24 -3.40
C ARG A 95 8.29 -2.65 -2.95
N GLY A 96 8.36 -2.88 -1.64
CA GLY A 96 8.33 -4.21 -1.03
C GLY A 96 9.72 -4.82 -0.93
N ASP A 97 9.77 -5.95 -0.23
CA ASP A 97 11.00 -6.71 0.00
C ASP A 97 11.15 -7.81 -1.06
N ILE A 98 12.37 -7.95 -1.57
CA ILE A 98 12.74 -9.03 -2.49
C ILE A 98 13.08 -10.26 -1.65
N THR A 99 12.35 -11.36 -1.86
CA THR A 99 12.62 -12.64 -1.20
C THR A 99 13.09 -13.68 -2.21
N PRO A 100 13.89 -14.69 -1.82
CA PRO A 100 14.38 -15.72 -2.74
C PRO A 100 13.28 -16.53 -3.44
N SER A 101 12.09 -16.59 -2.85
CA SER A 101 10.93 -17.31 -3.40
C SER A 101 10.06 -16.47 -4.34
N MET A 102 10.36 -15.17 -4.50
CA MET A 102 9.61 -14.28 -5.37
C MET A 102 9.98 -14.52 -6.83
N THR A 103 8.97 -14.66 -7.69
CA THR A 103 9.20 -14.67 -9.14
C THR A 103 9.65 -13.28 -9.58
N PRO A 104 10.84 -13.13 -10.18
CA PRO A 104 11.30 -11.84 -10.66
C PRO A 104 10.33 -11.31 -11.72
N LYS A 105 9.87 -10.07 -11.53
CA LYS A 105 9.16 -9.30 -12.54
C LYS A 105 9.85 -7.94 -12.66
N GLU A 106 9.97 -7.44 -13.88
CA GLU A 106 10.82 -6.28 -14.20
C GLU A 106 10.01 -5.00 -14.46
N ASP A 107 8.68 -5.09 -14.48
CA ASP A 107 7.78 -3.96 -14.80
C ASP A 107 7.93 -2.80 -13.81
N PHE A 108 8.20 -3.08 -12.54
CA PHE A 108 8.34 -2.08 -11.47
C PHE A 108 9.50 -2.40 -10.55
N LYS A 109 10.58 -1.61 -10.62
CA LYS A 109 11.80 -1.79 -9.81
C LYS A 109 11.76 -0.96 -8.54
N HIS A 110 11.10 0.19 -8.60
CA HIS A 110 10.98 1.16 -7.53
C HIS A 110 9.53 1.54 -7.30
N ALA A 111 9.23 2.01 -6.08
CA ALA A 111 7.90 2.53 -5.75
C ALA A 111 7.48 3.72 -6.64
N SER A 112 8.45 4.49 -7.15
CA SER A 112 8.22 5.56 -8.13
C SER A 112 7.67 5.04 -9.45
N ASP A 113 8.13 3.88 -9.93
CA ASP A 113 7.65 3.28 -11.18
C ASP A 113 6.17 2.92 -11.06
N LEU A 114 5.79 2.34 -9.91
CA LEU A 114 4.40 2.03 -9.59
C LEU A 114 3.56 3.31 -9.45
N ALA A 115 4.08 4.34 -8.77
CA ALA A 115 3.38 5.61 -8.61
C ALA A 115 3.07 6.26 -9.97
N ALA A 116 4.07 6.38 -10.83
CA ALA A 116 3.94 6.95 -12.16
C ALA A 116 2.94 6.16 -13.01
N PHE A 117 3.01 4.82 -12.95
CA PHE A 117 2.07 3.96 -13.67
C PHE A 117 0.63 4.13 -13.19
N ILE A 118 0.39 4.17 -11.88
CA ILE A 118 -0.96 4.37 -11.32
C ILE A 118 -1.51 5.74 -11.74
N LYS A 119 -0.72 6.82 -11.63
CA LYS A 119 -1.18 8.16 -12.04
C LYS A 119 -1.44 8.25 -13.55
N GLN A 120 -0.67 7.54 -14.37
CA GLN A 120 -0.92 7.44 -15.81
C GLN A 120 -2.21 6.66 -16.11
N TYR A 121 -2.48 5.60 -15.35
CA TYR A 121 -3.65 4.76 -15.52
C TYR A 121 -4.95 5.48 -15.07
N ASP A 122 -4.95 6.03 -13.86
CA ASP A 122 -6.07 6.79 -13.30
C ASP A 122 -5.55 7.82 -12.29
N SER A 123 -5.49 9.08 -12.71
CA SER A 123 -4.95 10.19 -11.90
C SER A 123 -5.79 10.52 -10.65
N ARG A 124 -6.96 9.91 -10.48
CA ARG A 124 -7.84 10.10 -9.32
C ARG A 124 -7.38 9.35 -8.08
N PHE A 125 -6.46 8.38 -8.20
CA PHE A 125 -5.89 7.74 -7.02
C PHE A 125 -4.99 8.72 -6.26
N ASN A 126 -5.19 8.81 -4.94
CA ASN A 126 -4.30 9.53 -4.04
C ASN A 126 -3.18 8.59 -3.61
N LEU A 127 -1.93 9.03 -3.76
CA LEU A 127 -0.78 8.18 -3.49
C LEU A 127 -0.02 8.66 -2.26
N LEU A 128 0.22 7.72 -1.35
CA LEU A 128 1.08 7.87 -0.20
C LEU A 128 2.37 7.07 -0.45
N GLY A 129 3.48 7.50 0.13
CA GLY A 129 4.75 6.76 0.04
C GLY A 129 5.53 6.75 1.35
N ALA A 130 6.40 5.76 1.51
CA ALA A 130 7.31 5.70 2.65
C ALA A 130 8.43 6.74 2.53
N CYS A 131 8.97 7.26 3.62
CA CYS A 131 10.23 8.01 3.61
C CYS A 131 11.06 7.63 4.84
N TYR A 132 12.39 7.75 4.77
CA TYR A 132 13.27 7.20 5.78
C TYR A 132 14.13 8.32 6.39
N PRO A 133 13.76 8.86 7.58
CA PRO A 133 14.52 9.96 8.20
C PRO A 133 16.00 9.63 8.45
N GLU A 134 16.32 8.35 8.67
CA GLU A 134 17.68 7.83 8.89
C GLU A 134 18.32 7.31 7.60
N GLY A 135 17.64 7.45 6.45
CA GLY A 135 18.02 6.87 5.16
C GLY A 135 17.63 5.39 5.04
N HIS A 136 17.23 4.97 3.85
CA HIS A 136 16.99 3.56 3.59
C HIS A 136 18.29 2.75 3.66
N TYR A 137 18.28 1.57 4.27
CA TYR A 137 19.51 0.76 4.49
C TYR A 137 20.23 0.32 3.19
N GLN A 138 19.54 0.38 2.04
CA GLN A 138 20.10 0.08 0.72
C GLN A 138 20.53 1.33 -0.07
N ALA A 139 20.33 2.52 0.48
CA ALA A 139 20.84 3.74 -0.12
C ALA A 139 22.34 3.87 0.18
N GLU A 140 23.11 4.38 -0.77
CA GLU A 140 24.55 4.59 -0.61
C GLU A 140 24.86 5.75 0.36
N SER A 141 23.96 6.72 0.45
CA SER A 141 24.02 7.85 1.37
C SER A 141 22.63 8.43 1.63
N LEU A 142 22.53 9.33 2.62
CA LEU A 142 21.29 10.04 2.92
C LEU A 142 20.89 10.98 1.76
N GLU A 143 21.85 11.62 1.09
CA GLU A 143 21.61 12.46 -0.08
C GLU A 143 20.96 11.65 -1.21
N GLN A 144 21.47 10.44 -1.47
CA GLN A 144 20.91 9.57 -2.49
C GLN A 144 19.49 9.10 -2.12
N ASP A 145 19.20 8.84 -0.85
CA ASP A 145 17.85 8.50 -0.38
C ASP A 145 16.86 9.67 -0.60
N ILE A 146 17.29 10.90 -0.29
CA ILE A 146 16.50 12.12 -0.50
C ILE A 146 16.24 12.36 -2.00
N GLU A 147 17.23 12.15 -2.87
CA GLU A 147 17.05 12.24 -4.32
C GLU A 147 16.00 11.23 -4.82
N ASN A 148 16.07 9.98 -4.34
CA ASN A 148 15.09 8.95 -4.69
C ASN A 148 13.70 9.25 -4.12
N LEU A 149 13.61 9.84 -2.92
CA LEU A 149 12.37 10.34 -2.36
C LEU A 149 11.77 11.43 -3.26
N LYS A 150 12.59 12.37 -3.75
CA LYS A 150 12.15 13.39 -4.70
C LYS A 150 11.60 12.78 -5.99
N ILE A 151 12.29 11.79 -6.58
CA ILE A 151 11.80 11.07 -7.77
C ILE A 151 10.42 10.47 -7.51
N LYS A 152 10.21 9.87 -6.34
CA LYS A 152 8.92 9.28 -5.95
C LYS A 152 7.81 10.33 -5.80
N ILE A 153 8.12 11.49 -5.21
CA ILE A 153 7.18 12.62 -5.12
C ILE A 153 6.83 13.12 -6.52
N ASP A 154 7.85 13.37 -7.37
CA ASP A 154 7.67 13.84 -8.75
C ASP A 154 6.89 12.83 -9.62
N SER A 155 6.87 11.54 -9.24
CA SER A 155 6.06 10.49 -9.86
C SER A 155 4.59 10.49 -9.42
N GLY A 156 4.20 11.42 -8.53
CA GLY A 156 2.81 11.66 -8.11
C GLY A 156 2.46 11.15 -6.72
N VAL A 157 3.43 10.94 -5.83
CA VAL A 157 3.15 10.71 -4.41
C VAL A 157 2.92 12.05 -3.71
N ASP A 158 1.76 12.19 -3.07
CA ASP A 158 1.28 13.47 -2.51
C ASP A 158 1.47 13.53 -0.98
N HIS A 159 1.60 12.38 -0.31
CA HIS A 159 1.83 12.30 1.14
C HIS A 159 2.91 11.29 1.49
N LEU A 160 3.62 11.55 2.59
CA LEU A 160 4.69 10.69 3.08
C LEU A 160 4.43 10.20 4.50
N VAL A 161 4.82 8.97 4.77
CA VAL A 161 4.81 8.34 6.11
C VAL A 161 6.20 7.78 6.41
N THR A 162 6.70 8.06 7.61
CA THR A 162 8.01 7.59 8.11
C THR A 162 7.89 6.28 8.87
#